data_AF-A0A554VHR3-F1
#
_entry.id   AF-A0A554VHR3-F1
#
_cell.length_a   1.000
_cell.length_b   1.000
_cell.length_c   1.000
_cell.angle_alpha   90.00
_cell.angle_beta   90.00
_cell.angle_gamma   90.00
#
_symmetry.space_group_name_H-M   'P 1'
#
loop_
_entity.id
_entity.type
_entity.pdbx_description
1 polymer ?
#
loop_
_entity_poly.entity_id
_entity_poly.type
_entity_poly.pdbx_seq_one_letter_code
_entity_poly.pdbx_strand_id
1 'polypeptide(L)'
;MFSKKKETLQIDPQQRELYEHARKRVIQKKRLFQHFIVFAVGSVFFAILNLAFGYGKDITFFGVSWSVVAIICWFFLLAIHFCNVWLFSTFMGQEWSDRQMERLITKQKEEIALIQKDVDLMYPKEELIKKKEEFIKGKTSEIVGELKATKNMVTMIAAAGENNALGKDNDLVWHLPDDFKRFKSLTSGHNIIMGRKTFETFPKLLPNRVHIVITRNTSYQAEGAIVVHTIEDALEVAKGDAQPFIIGGGEIYTMGMDHSDCIELTRVHESFDADAFFPEIDTEIWKLEKEEFHDIDEKHKYPFTYLTYKRR
;
A
#
# COMPACT_ATOMS: atom_id res chain seq x y z
N MET A 1 8.36 -33.07 6.46
CA MET A 1 9.56 -32.39 5.91
C MET A 1 9.27 -30.91 5.89
N PHE A 2 9.75 -30.15 6.87
CA PHE A 2 9.45 -28.72 7.00
C PHE A 2 10.34 -27.92 6.04
N SER A 3 9.73 -27.24 5.07
CA SER A 3 10.41 -26.31 4.18
C SER A 3 10.85 -25.08 4.98
N LYS A 4 12.17 -24.90 5.15
CA LYS A 4 12.74 -23.69 5.76
C LYS A 4 12.45 -22.51 4.84
N LYS A 5 11.56 -21.62 5.27
CA LYS A 5 11.34 -20.31 4.68
C LYS A 5 12.67 -19.54 4.75
N LYS A 6 13.20 -19.14 3.59
CA LYS A 6 14.44 -18.38 3.48
C LYS A 6 14.16 -16.97 3.98
N GLU A 7 14.50 -16.68 5.24
CA GLU A 7 14.47 -15.32 5.78
C GLU A 7 15.47 -14.47 4.98
N THR A 8 14.94 -13.56 4.17
CA THR A 8 15.74 -12.47 3.62
C THR A 8 16.08 -11.54 4.78
N LEU A 9 17.32 -11.57 5.24
CA LEU A 9 17.91 -10.61 6.18
C LEU A 9 17.70 -9.19 5.63
N GLN A 10 16.61 -8.54 6.04
CA GLN A 10 16.43 -7.11 5.86
C GLN A 10 17.37 -6.44 6.86
N ILE A 11 18.51 -5.95 6.38
CA ILE A 11 19.46 -5.19 7.19
C ILE A 11 18.71 -3.96 7.73
N ASP A 12 18.70 -3.79 9.05
CA ASP A 12 18.14 -2.65 9.76
C ASP A 12 18.65 -1.33 9.11
N PRO A 13 17.76 -0.37 8.77
CA PRO A 13 18.16 0.92 8.20
C PRO A 13 19.34 1.60 8.92
N GLN A 14 19.41 1.49 10.24
CA GLN A 14 20.51 2.05 11.03
C GLN A 14 21.84 1.31 10.78
N GLN A 15 21.81 -0.03 10.70
CA GLN A 15 22.97 -0.84 10.36
C GLN A 15 23.50 -0.55 8.94
N ARG A 16 22.58 -0.26 8.01
CA ARG A 16 22.94 0.11 6.64
C ARG A 16 23.68 1.45 6.58
N GLU A 17 23.21 2.46 7.31
CA GLU A 17 23.87 3.77 7.37
C GLU A 17 25.28 3.68 7.98
N LEU A 18 25.43 2.91 9.07
CA LEU A 18 26.74 2.64 9.69
C LEU A 18 27.71 1.98 8.71
N TYR A 19 27.23 0.99 7.95
CA TYR A 19 28.02 0.31 6.94
C TYR A 19 28.43 1.23 5.78
N GLU A 20 27.48 2.02 5.24
CA GLU A 20 27.75 2.97 4.16
C GLU A 20 28.75 4.06 4.60
N HIS A 21 28.66 4.54 5.83
CA HIS A 21 29.60 5.49 6.41
C HIS A 21 31.00 4.86 6.59
N ALA A 22 31.10 3.66 7.16
CA ALA A 22 32.36 2.94 7.31
C ALA A 22 33.05 2.73 5.95
N ARG A 23 32.28 2.35 4.92
CA ARG A 23 32.76 2.20 3.54
C ARG A 23 33.29 3.51 2.97
N LYS A 24 32.57 4.63 3.14
CA LYS A 24 33.01 5.96 2.69
C LYS A 24 34.34 6.36 3.35
N ARG A 25 34.51 6.08 4.65
CA ARG A 25 35.76 6.36 5.38
C ARG A 25 36.94 5.54 4.88
N VAL A 26 36.74 4.26 4.57
CA VAL A 26 37.79 3.40 3.97
C VAL A 26 38.24 3.96 2.62
N ILE A 27 37.29 4.39 1.78
CA ILE A 27 37.58 4.95 0.47
C ILE A 27 38.37 6.27 0.57
N GLN A 28 37.97 7.18 1.47
CA GLN A 28 38.69 8.45 1.69
C GLN A 28 40.14 8.22 2.13
N LYS A 29 40.38 7.32 3.09
CA LYS A 29 41.74 6.96 3.54
C LYS A 29 42.57 6.32 2.43
N LYS A 30 41.96 5.45 1.62
CA LYS A 30 42.63 4.83 0.46
C LYS A 30 43.05 5.87 -0.57
N ARG A 31 42.19 6.86 -0.86
CA ARG A 31 42.51 7.97 -1.79
C ARG A 31 43.66 8.84 -1.27
N LEU A 32 43.69 9.13 0.03
CA LEU A 32 44.80 9.86 0.64
C LEU A 32 46.13 9.11 0.48
N PHE A 33 46.12 7.80 0.75
CA PHE A 33 47.31 6.96 0.58
C PHE A 33 47.76 6.87 -0.87
N GLN A 34 46.82 6.75 -1.82
CA GLN A 34 47.13 6.82 -3.25
C GLN A 34 47.75 8.16 -3.64
N HIS A 35 47.19 9.29 -3.18
CA HIS A 35 47.76 10.61 -3.45
C HIS A 35 49.17 10.75 -2.87
N PHE A 36 49.42 10.20 -1.67
CA PHE A 36 50.75 10.14 -1.06
C PHE A 36 51.75 9.34 -1.91
N ILE A 37 51.37 8.15 -2.41
CA ILE A 37 52.23 7.34 -3.29
C ILE A 37 52.57 8.10 -4.58
N VAL A 38 51.57 8.71 -5.22
CA VAL A 38 51.78 9.48 -6.45
C VAL A 38 52.70 10.67 -6.19
N PHE A 39 52.53 11.36 -5.07
CA PHE A 39 53.43 12.43 -4.64
C PHE A 39 54.86 11.93 -4.43
N ALA A 40 55.06 10.80 -3.73
CA ALA A 40 56.38 10.24 -3.46
C ALA A 40 57.10 9.88 -4.77
N VAL A 41 56.45 9.14 -5.65
CA VAL A 41 57.01 8.76 -6.97
C VAL A 41 57.27 10.00 -7.83
N GLY A 42 56.31 10.93 -7.87
CA GLY A 42 56.42 12.16 -8.63
C GLY A 42 57.54 13.08 -8.13
N SER A 43 57.75 13.17 -6.82
CA SER A 43 58.83 13.98 -6.23
C SER A 43 60.22 13.44 -6.60
N VAL A 44 60.40 12.11 -6.56
CA VAL A 44 61.63 11.44 -6.99
C VAL A 44 61.85 11.66 -8.50
N PHE A 45 60.79 11.55 -9.30
CA PHE A 45 60.85 11.80 -10.74
C PHE A 45 61.28 13.24 -11.07
N PHE A 46 60.67 14.26 -10.45
CA PHE A 46 61.05 15.66 -10.64
C PHE A 46 62.47 15.95 -10.15
N ALA A 47 62.90 15.32 -9.06
CA ALA A 47 64.29 15.43 -8.58
C ALA A 47 65.28 14.85 -9.60
N ILE A 48 64.99 13.66 -10.16
CA ILE A 48 65.84 13.02 -11.19
C ILE A 48 65.87 13.84 -12.48
N LEU A 49 64.73 14.36 -12.96
CA LEU A 49 64.69 15.20 -14.17
C LEU A 49 65.59 16.44 -14.06
N ASN A 50 65.54 17.11 -12.91
CA ASN A 50 66.38 18.28 -12.67
C ASN A 50 67.86 17.89 -12.45
N LEU A 51 68.13 16.86 -11.65
CA LEU A 51 69.49 16.50 -11.25
C LEU A 51 70.26 15.74 -12.34
N ALA A 52 69.67 14.67 -12.88
CA ALA A 52 70.34 13.76 -13.81
C ALA A 52 70.27 14.24 -15.26
N PHE A 53 69.12 14.77 -15.69
CA PHE A 53 68.91 15.19 -17.09
C PHE A 53 69.10 16.69 -17.33
N GLY A 54 69.23 17.48 -16.25
CA GLY A 54 69.40 18.93 -16.35
C GLY A 54 68.21 19.67 -16.93
N TYR A 55 67.04 19.05 -16.93
CA TYR A 55 65.83 19.65 -17.46
C TYR A 55 65.43 20.88 -16.62
N GLY A 56 65.32 22.03 -17.28
CA GLY A 56 64.91 23.30 -16.66
C GLY A 56 65.93 23.88 -15.66
N LYS A 57 67.22 23.50 -15.71
CA LYS A 57 68.27 24.00 -14.79
C LYS A 57 68.38 25.53 -14.72
N ASP A 58 68.08 26.23 -15.81
CA ASP A 58 68.11 27.69 -15.89
C ASP A 58 66.85 28.36 -15.31
N ILE A 59 65.82 27.57 -14.98
CA ILE A 59 64.55 28.05 -14.43
C ILE A 59 64.62 27.95 -12.90
N THR A 60 64.90 29.09 -12.27
CA THR A 60 64.90 29.24 -10.81
C THR A 60 63.83 30.22 -10.36
N PHE A 61 63.08 29.86 -9.33
CA PHE A 61 62.12 30.73 -8.65
C PHE A 61 62.63 31.02 -7.24
N PHE A 62 62.79 32.29 -6.89
CA PHE A 62 63.29 32.72 -5.57
C PHE A 62 64.63 32.06 -5.17
N GLY A 63 65.53 31.82 -6.13
CA GLY A 63 66.82 31.17 -5.89
C GLY A 63 66.77 29.64 -5.73
N VAL A 64 65.61 29.03 -5.96
CA VAL A 64 65.38 27.58 -5.84
C VAL A 64 65.01 26.99 -7.20
N SER A 65 65.49 25.78 -7.52
CA SER A 65 65.15 25.09 -8.77
C SER A 65 63.65 24.86 -8.92
N TRP A 66 63.13 24.99 -10.16
CA TRP A 66 61.71 24.78 -10.48
C TRP A 66 61.15 23.43 -9.95
N SER A 67 61.97 22.37 -9.95
CA SER A 67 61.55 21.04 -9.48
C SER A 67 61.25 21.02 -7.97
N VAL A 68 62.01 21.75 -7.17
CA VAL A 68 61.79 21.87 -5.73
C VAL A 68 60.52 22.67 -5.45
N VAL A 69 60.29 23.75 -6.20
CA VAL A 69 59.05 24.54 -6.10
C VAL A 69 57.82 23.70 -6.48
N ALA A 70 57.91 22.89 -7.54
CA ALA A 70 56.85 21.96 -7.92
C ALA A 70 56.57 20.93 -6.81
N ILE A 71 57.61 20.38 -6.18
CA ILE A 71 57.47 19.45 -5.04
C ILE A 71 56.82 20.14 -3.85
N ILE A 72 57.20 21.38 -3.51
CA ILE A 72 56.61 22.15 -2.40
C ILE A 72 55.13 22.43 -2.67
N CYS A 73 54.77 22.89 -3.87
CA CYS A 73 53.37 23.14 -4.25
C CYS A 73 52.54 21.85 -4.18
N TRP A 74 53.09 20.72 -4.64
CA TRP A 74 52.40 19.44 -4.59
C TRP A 74 52.27 18.90 -3.17
N PHE A 75 53.31 19.08 -2.34
CA PHE A 75 53.26 18.74 -0.92
C PHE A 75 52.18 19.54 -0.18
N PHE A 76 52.01 20.81 -0.52
CA PHE A 76 50.95 21.65 0.05
C PHE A 76 49.55 21.11 -0.27
N LEU A 77 49.30 20.67 -1.52
CA LEU A 77 48.04 20.03 -1.90
C LEU A 77 47.81 18.71 -1.15
N LEU A 78 48.86 17.91 -0.96
CA LEU A 78 48.81 16.69 -0.17
C LEU A 78 48.51 17.00 1.31
N ALA A 79 49.10 18.05 1.88
CA ALA A 79 48.87 18.48 3.26
C ALA A 79 47.43 18.95 3.48
N ILE A 80 46.85 19.72 2.54
CA ILE A 80 45.42 20.10 2.58
C ILE A 80 44.54 18.84 2.57
N HIS A 81 44.81 17.90 1.67
CA HIS A 81 44.05 16.66 1.57
C HIS A 81 44.16 15.80 2.85
N PHE A 82 45.35 15.75 3.46
CA PHE A 82 45.59 15.09 4.74
C PHE A 82 44.76 15.73 5.87
N CYS A 83 44.82 17.05 6.01
CA CYS A 83 44.04 17.79 7.00
C CYS A 83 42.53 17.57 6.83
N ASN A 84 42.03 17.56 5.60
CA ASN A 84 40.61 17.31 5.31
C ASN A 84 40.18 15.88 5.73
N VAL A 85 40.98 14.87 5.40
CA VAL A 85 40.65 13.46 5.67
C VAL A 85 40.82 13.08 7.14
N TRP A 86 41.76 13.71 7.85
CA TRP A 86 42.15 13.33 9.21
C TRP A 86 41.71 14.34 10.29
N LEU A 87 42.04 15.63 10.12
CA LEU A 87 41.77 16.67 11.12
C LEU A 87 40.27 17.05 11.19
N PHE A 88 39.63 17.31 10.05
CA PHE A 88 38.21 17.68 10.04
C PHE A 88 37.30 16.50 10.39
N SER A 89 37.69 15.28 10.01
CA SER A 89 36.92 14.07 10.32
C SER A 89 36.94 13.67 11.80
N THR A 90 37.93 14.14 12.57
CA THR A 90 38.06 13.85 14.00
C THR A 90 37.35 14.90 14.85
N PHE A 91 37.29 16.16 14.39
CA PHE A 91 36.66 17.25 15.11
C PHE A 91 35.15 17.40 14.84
N MET A 92 34.69 17.12 13.60
CA MET A 92 33.29 17.20 13.17
C MET A 92 32.84 15.90 12.47
N GLY A 93 33.18 14.76 13.07
CA GLY A 93 32.72 13.46 12.60
C GLY A 93 31.26 13.16 12.95
N GLN A 94 30.73 12.05 12.43
CA GLN A 94 29.36 11.59 12.68
C GLN A 94 29.02 11.52 14.18
N GLU A 95 29.94 11.04 15.04
CA GLU A 95 29.70 10.99 16.49
C GLU A 95 29.45 12.35 17.14
N TRP A 96 30.05 13.42 16.61
CA TRP A 96 29.79 14.77 17.12
C TRP A 96 28.40 15.24 16.68
N SER A 97 28.02 14.96 15.42
CA SER A 97 26.69 15.24 14.88
C SER A 97 25.61 14.46 15.62
N ASP A 98 25.85 13.17 15.89
CA ASP A 98 24.94 12.29 16.62
C ASP A 98 24.75 12.80 18.06
N ARG A 99 25.84 13.20 18.74
CA ARG A 99 25.74 13.81 20.08
C ARG A 99 24.98 15.13 20.08
N GLN A 100 25.10 15.96 19.03
CA GLN A 100 24.28 17.17 18.92
C GLN A 100 22.83 16.84 18.63
N MET A 101 22.57 15.85 17.78
CA MET A 101 21.23 15.37 17.45
C MET A 101 20.51 14.80 18.68
N GLU A 102 21.17 13.94 19.45
CA GLU A 102 20.64 13.39 20.71
C GLU A 102 20.29 14.50 21.71
N ARG A 103 21.14 15.53 21.83
CA ARG A 103 20.84 16.70 22.67
C ARG A 103 19.59 17.44 22.21
N LEU A 104 19.41 17.63 20.90
CA LEU A 104 18.22 18.29 20.33
C LEU A 104 16.95 17.45 20.52
N ILE A 105 17.03 16.14 20.25
CA ILE A 105 15.93 15.20 20.47
C ILE A 105 15.53 15.17 21.94
N THR A 106 16.49 15.19 22.86
CA THR A 106 16.23 15.22 24.30
C THR A 106 15.47 16.47 24.70
N LYS A 107 15.91 17.65 24.24
CA LYS A 107 15.20 18.92 24.47
C LYS A 107 13.78 18.91 23.88
N GLN A 108 13.61 18.41 22.67
CA GLN A 108 12.29 18.28 22.06
C GLN A 108 11.39 17.33 22.84
N LYS A 109 11.91 16.21 23.35
CA LYS A 109 11.15 15.28 24.19
C LYS A 109 10.71 15.92 25.50
N GLU A 110 11.57 16.71 26.14
CA GLU A 110 11.24 17.48 27.35
C GLU A 110 10.12 18.50 27.07
N GLU A 111 10.22 19.23 25.96
CA GLU A 111 9.21 20.21 25.55
C GLU A 111 7.86 19.54 25.21
N ILE A 112 7.88 18.44 24.46
CA ILE A 112 6.68 17.63 24.18
C ILE A 112 6.05 17.12 25.47
N ALA A 113 6.85 16.68 26.46
CA ALA A 113 6.34 16.21 27.73
C ALA A 113 5.66 17.34 28.54
N LEU A 114 6.22 18.56 28.51
CA LEU A 114 5.59 19.74 29.11
C LEU A 114 4.27 20.10 28.41
N ILE A 115 4.27 20.15 27.08
CA ILE A 115 3.06 20.41 26.29
C ILE A 115 1.99 19.33 26.57
N GLN A 116 2.37 18.06 26.62
CA GLN A 116 1.45 16.97 26.92
C GLN A 116 0.86 17.11 28.32
N LYS A 117 1.64 17.55 29.31
CA LYS A 117 1.16 17.83 30.66
C LYS A 117 0.18 18.99 30.68
N ASP A 118 0.44 20.07 29.96
CA ASP A 118 -0.46 21.22 29.85
C ASP A 118 -1.76 20.84 29.14
N VAL A 119 -1.67 20.03 28.08
CA VAL A 119 -2.83 19.47 27.38
C VAL A 119 -3.65 18.58 28.31
N ASP A 120 -3.01 17.70 29.09
CA ASP A 120 -3.70 16.81 30.02
C ASP A 120 -4.38 17.59 31.17
N LEU A 121 -3.85 18.76 31.55
CA LEU A 121 -4.49 19.69 32.52
C LEU A 121 -5.67 20.46 31.92
N MET A 122 -5.55 20.95 30.69
CA MET A 122 -6.62 21.71 30.01
C MET A 122 -7.75 20.80 29.51
N TYR A 123 -7.41 19.57 29.12
CA TYR A 123 -8.33 18.59 28.56
C TYR A 123 -8.13 17.23 29.23
N PRO A 124 -8.70 17.03 30.43
CA PRO A 124 -8.58 15.78 31.15
C PRO A 124 -9.08 14.61 30.30
N LYS A 125 -8.21 13.63 30.04
CA LYS A 125 -8.52 12.44 29.21
C LYS A 125 -9.77 11.71 29.70
N GLU A 126 -9.96 11.63 31.01
CA GLU A 126 -11.12 11.01 31.65
C GLU A 126 -12.44 11.72 31.28
N GLU A 127 -12.43 13.05 31.20
CA GLU A 127 -13.60 13.84 30.81
C GLU A 127 -13.89 13.68 29.31
N LEU A 128 -12.85 13.63 28.47
CA LEU A 128 -12.97 13.35 27.04
C LEU A 128 -13.49 11.93 26.77
N ILE A 129 -12.99 10.94 27.51
CA ILE A 129 -13.45 9.54 27.43
C ILE A 129 -14.92 9.48 27.85
N LYS A 130 -15.31 10.11 28.95
CA LYS A 130 -16.69 10.15 29.40
C LYS A 130 -17.62 10.82 28.39
N LYS A 131 -17.25 11.98 27.85
CA LYS A 131 -18.01 12.67 26.78
C LYS A 131 -18.12 11.81 25.52
N LYS A 132 -17.05 11.10 25.14
CA LYS A 132 -17.04 10.18 24.00
C LYS A 132 -17.94 8.97 24.26
N GLU A 133 -17.91 8.39 25.44
CA GLU A 133 -18.76 7.27 25.85
C GLU A 133 -20.24 7.68 25.90
N GLU A 134 -20.55 8.84 26.45
CA GLU A 134 -21.91 9.41 26.45
C GLU A 134 -22.41 9.69 25.03
N PHE A 135 -21.56 10.25 24.16
CA PHE A 135 -21.87 10.47 22.75
C PHE A 135 -22.11 9.16 22.00
N ILE A 136 -21.24 8.16 22.18
CA ILE A 136 -21.39 6.83 21.59
C ILE A 136 -22.69 6.20 22.10
N LYS A 137 -22.97 6.24 23.40
CA LYS A 137 -24.19 5.65 23.99
C LYS A 137 -25.45 6.30 23.43
N GLY A 138 -25.47 7.62 23.28
CA GLY A 138 -26.57 8.36 22.66
C GLY A 138 -26.77 7.95 21.19
N LYS A 139 -25.68 7.92 20.41
CA LYS A 139 -25.73 7.55 18.99
C LYS A 139 -26.09 6.06 18.79
N THR A 140 -25.60 5.17 19.64
CA THR A 140 -25.93 3.74 19.62
C THR A 140 -27.39 3.52 19.96
N SER A 141 -27.97 4.25 20.92
CA SER A 141 -29.41 4.15 21.23
C SER A 141 -30.28 4.61 20.06
N GLU A 142 -29.87 5.66 19.36
CA GLU A 142 -30.55 6.19 18.18
C GLU A 142 -30.46 5.20 17.00
N ILE A 143 -29.26 4.67 16.72
CA ILE A 143 -29.00 3.68 15.68
C ILE A 143 -29.72 2.35 15.97
N VAL A 144 -29.76 1.89 17.22
CA VAL A 144 -30.50 0.66 17.60
C VAL A 144 -32.01 0.84 17.47
N GLY A 145 -32.52 2.06 17.69
CA GLY A 145 -33.91 2.43 17.40
C GLY A 145 -34.21 2.39 15.90
N GLU A 146 -33.31 2.91 15.07
CA GLU A 146 -33.43 2.90 13.60
C GLU A 146 -33.26 1.50 12.99
N LEU A 147 -32.30 0.69 13.49
CA LEU A 147 -32.05 -0.68 13.03
C LEU A 147 -33.21 -1.64 13.30
N LYS A 148 -34.00 -1.40 14.36
CA LYS A 148 -35.23 -2.15 14.61
C LYS A 148 -36.37 -1.78 13.65
N ALA A 149 -36.28 -0.63 12.98
CA ALA A 149 -37.29 -0.12 12.06
C ALA A 149 -36.93 -0.35 10.58
N THR A 150 -35.68 -0.66 10.25
CA THR A 150 -35.27 -0.95 8.87
C THR A 150 -35.65 -2.38 8.49
N LYS A 151 -36.66 -2.50 7.62
CA LYS A 151 -36.81 -3.69 6.77
C LYS A 151 -35.50 -3.86 5.98
N ASN A 152 -34.83 -5.01 6.11
CA ASN A 152 -33.63 -5.30 5.35
C ASN A 152 -33.96 -5.24 3.85
N MET A 153 -33.21 -4.43 3.11
CA MET A 153 -33.35 -4.32 1.65
C MET A 153 -32.36 -5.26 0.99
N VAL A 154 -32.82 -6.46 0.63
CA VAL A 154 -31.95 -7.45 -0.01
C VAL A 154 -31.67 -7.01 -1.45
N THR A 155 -30.40 -6.88 -1.82
CA THR A 155 -30.00 -6.36 -3.13
C THR A 155 -29.20 -7.41 -3.91
N MET A 156 -29.59 -7.73 -5.14
CA MET A 156 -28.70 -8.47 -6.05
C MET A 156 -27.75 -7.49 -6.73
N ILE A 157 -26.48 -7.84 -6.85
CA ILE A 157 -25.52 -7.04 -7.61
C ILE A 157 -24.75 -7.93 -8.57
N ALA A 158 -24.78 -7.61 -9.86
CA ALA A 158 -24.19 -8.41 -10.92
C ALA A 158 -23.65 -7.55 -12.05
N ALA A 159 -22.67 -8.07 -12.79
CA ALA A 159 -22.33 -7.59 -14.12
C ALA A 159 -22.67 -8.69 -15.13
N ALA A 160 -23.40 -8.36 -16.20
CA ALA A 160 -23.82 -9.32 -17.21
C ALA A 160 -23.72 -8.74 -18.63
N GLY A 161 -23.30 -9.57 -19.59
CA GLY A 161 -23.33 -9.24 -21.02
C GLY A 161 -24.75 -9.09 -21.56
N GLU A 162 -24.90 -8.63 -22.80
CA GLU A 162 -26.22 -8.40 -23.44
C GLU A 162 -27.10 -9.66 -23.45
N ASN A 163 -26.47 -10.84 -23.59
CA ASN A 163 -27.11 -12.15 -23.52
C ASN A 163 -27.24 -12.73 -22.10
N ASN A 164 -27.21 -11.89 -21.07
CA ASN A 164 -27.18 -12.26 -19.65
C ASN A 164 -25.99 -13.13 -19.20
N ALA A 165 -24.95 -13.28 -20.03
CA ALA A 165 -23.73 -14.00 -19.65
C ALA A 165 -23.08 -13.36 -18.42
N LEU A 166 -22.71 -14.14 -17.40
CA LEU A 166 -22.00 -13.68 -16.20
C LEU A 166 -20.49 -13.96 -16.27
N GLY A 167 -20.11 -15.13 -16.78
CA GLY A 167 -18.72 -15.56 -16.79
C GLY A 167 -18.55 -16.99 -17.28
N LYS A 168 -17.31 -17.38 -17.51
CA LYS A 168 -16.92 -18.69 -18.03
C LYS A 168 -15.74 -19.24 -17.24
N ASP A 169 -15.71 -20.55 -16.99
CA ASP A 169 -14.61 -21.20 -16.25
C ASP A 169 -14.32 -20.59 -14.86
N ASN A 170 -15.34 -19.98 -14.24
CA ASN A 170 -15.27 -19.22 -12.98
C ASN A 170 -14.47 -17.91 -13.04
N ASP A 171 -14.30 -17.33 -14.23
CA ASP A 171 -13.75 -15.99 -14.41
C ASP A 171 -14.72 -15.08 -15.15
N LEU A 172 -14.56 -13.76 -14.98
CA LEU A 172 -15.27 -12.76 -15.76
C LEU A 172 -14.59 -12.65 -17.13
N VAL A 173 -15.39 -12.71 -18.19
CA VAL A 173 -14.91 -12.66 -19.59
C VAL A 173 -14.58 -11.23 -20.07
N TRP A 174 -14.73 -10.23 -19.19
CA TRP A 174 -14.37 -8.83 -19.42
C TRP A 174 -13.62 -8.24 -18.23
N HIS A 175 -12.93 -7.12 -18.47
CA HIS A 175 -12.27 -6.34 -17.44
C HIS A 175 -12.85 -4.92 -17.42
N LEU A 176 -13.62 -4.59 -16.37
CA LEU A 176 -14.25 -3.28 -16.19
C LEU A 176 -13.86 -2.68 -14.83
N PRO A 177 -12.74 -1.92 -14.76
CA PRO A 177 -12.26 -1.35 -13.51
C PRO A 177 -13.29 -0.52 -12.73
N ASP A 178 -14.16 0.22 -13.42
CA ASP A 178 -15.16 1.06 -12.74
C ASP A 178 -16.32 0.23 -12.17
N ASP A 179 -16.70 -0.88 -12.80
CA ASP A 179 -17.63 -1.84 -12.21
C ASP A 179 -17.07 -2.47 -10.92
N PHE A 180 -15.78 -2.85 -10.90
CA PHE A 180 -15.13 -3.32 -9.67
C PHE A 180 -15.14 -2.27 -8.55
N LYS A 181 -14.94 -0.99 -8.89
CA LYS A 181 -15.04 0.10 -7.91
C LYS A 181 -16.46 0.27 -7.40
N ARG A 182 -17.45 0.19 -8.30
CA ARG A 182 -18.88 0.25 -7.95
C ARG A 182 -19.26 -0.90 -7.02
N PHE A 183 -18.92 -2.14 -7.39
CA PHE A 183 -19.13 -3.33 -6.55
C PHE A 183 -18.50 -3.16 -5.16
N LYS A 184 -17.23 -2.71 -5.11
CA LYS A 184 -16.54 -2.45 -3.83
C LYS A 184 -17.25 -1.37 -3.02
N SER A 185 -17.66 -0.27 -3.65
CA SER A 185 -18.32 0.85 -2.98
C SER A 185 -19.66 0.45 -2.39
N LEU A 186 -20.47 -0.30 -3.13
CA LEU A 186 -21.81 -0.70 -2.72
C LEU A 186 -21.78 -1.80 -1.64
N THR A 187 -20.87 -2.77 -1.76
CA THR A 187 -20.87 -3.95 -0.87
C THR A 187 -20.03 -3.77 0.39
N SER A 188 -19.19 -2.73 0.51
CA SER A 188 -18.32 -2.54 1.67
C SER A 188 -19.13 -2.24 2.93
N GLY A 189 -18.83 -2.95 4.01
CA GLY A 189 -19.56 -2.84 5.29
C GLY A 189 -20.77 -3.77 5.40
N HIS A 190 -21.11 -4.48 4.32
CA HIS A 190 -22.29 -5.33 4.22
C HIS A 190 -21.95 -6.82 4.14
N ASN A 191 -22.97 -7.64 4.32
CA ASN A 191 -22.95 -9.08 4.14
C ASN A 191 -23.08 -9.39 2.64
N ILE A 192 -22.21 -10.24 2.14
CA ILE A 192 -22.22 -10.71 0.75
C ILE A 192 -22.55 -12.21 0.70
N ILE A 193 -23.63 -12.54 0.00
CA ILE A 193 -24.19 -13.88 -0.12
C ILE A 193 -23.81 -14.43 -1.49
N MET A 194 -23.18 -15.60 -1.51
CA MET A 194 -22.71 -16.20 -2.75
C MET A 194 -22.72 -17.72 -2.72
N GLY A 195 -22.54 -18.34 -3.88
CA GLY A 195 -22.41 -19.79 -4.01
C GLY A 195 -20.96 -20.23 -3.82
N ARG A 196 -20.76 -21.51 -3.47
CA ARG A 196 -19.42 -22.11 -3.31
C ARG A 196 -18.46 -21.80 -4.45
N LYS A 197 -18.88 -22.01 -5.71
CA LYS A 197 -18.03 -21.81 -6.89
C LYS A 197 -17.55 -20.35 -7.00
N THR A 198 -18.44 -19.39 -6.75
CA THR A 198 -18.10 -17.96 -6.75
C THR A 198 -17.13 -17.61 -5.63
N PHE A 199 -17.33 -18.16 -4.43
CA PHE A 199 -16.40 -17.95 -3.32
C PHE A 199 -14.99 -18.47 -3.63
N GLU A 200 -14.89 -19.64 -4.29
CA GLU A 200 -13.61 -20.27 -4.65
C GLU A 200 -12.83 -19.49 -5.73
N THR A 201 -13.44 -18.53 -6.42
CA THR A 201 -12.73 -17.66 -7.37
C THR A 201 -11.95 -16.54 -6.69
N PHE A 202 -12.32 -16.20 -5.45
CA PHE A 202 -11.66 -15.12 -4.74
C PHE A 202 -10.26 -15.55 -4.28
N PRO A 203 -9.19 -14.84 -4.69
CA PRO A 203 -7.84 -15.18 -4.24
C PRO A 203 -7.66 -14.94 -2.75
N LYS A 204 -8.46 -14.04 -2.15
CA LYS A 204 -8.51 -13.69 -0.74
C LYS A 204 -9.90 -13.16 -0.39
N LEU A 205 -10.26 -13.26 0.89
CA LEU A 205 -11.45 -12.61 1.42
C LEU A 205 -11.40 -11.11 1.16
N LEU A 206 -12.56 -10.59 0.79
CA LEU A 206 -12.77 -9.18 0.53
C LEU A 206 -12.82 -8.40 1.86
N PRO A 207 -12.01 -7.34 2.05
CA PRO A 207 -11.98 -6.63 3.33
C PRO A 207 -13.31 -5.93 3.61
N ASN A 208 -13.61 -5.76 4.90
CA ASN A 208 -14.81 -5.10 5.43
C ASN A 208 -16.13 -5.71 4.94
N ARG A 209 -16.17 -7.02 4.65
CA ARG A 209 -17.36 -7.74 4.18
C ARG A 209 -17.47 -9.10 4.86
N VAL A 210 -18.67 -9.42 5.33
CA VAL A 210 -18.96 -10.77 5.86
C VAL A 210 -19.35 -11.65 4.68
N HIS A 211 -18.64 -12.76 4.49
CA HIS A 211 -18.90 -13.68 3.40
C HIS A 211 -19.86 -14.77 3.88
N ILE A 212 -20.96 -14.96 3.17
CA ILE A 212 -21.96 -16.00 3.42
C ILE A 212 -21.98 -16.91 2.19
N VAL A 213 -21.63 -18.17 2.36
CA VAL A 213 -21.46 -19.15 1.28
C VAL A 213 -22.55 -20.20 1.35
N ILE A 214 -23.38 -20.26 0.31
CA ILE A 214 -24.42 -21.28 0.14
C ILE A 214 -23.83 -22.49 -0.59
N THR A 215 -24.01 -23.67 0.00
CA THR A 215 -23.57 -24.95 -0.59
C THR A 215 -24.44 -26.11 -0.14
N ARG A 216 -24.70 -27.06 -1.05
CA ARG A 216 -25.35 -28.33 -0.73
C ARG A 216 -24.43 -29.33 -0.03
N ASN A 217 -23.10 -29.10 -0.08
CA ASN A 217 -22.14 -29.95 0.60
C ASN A 217 -22.07 -29.57 2.09
N THR A 218 -22.71 -30.38 2.94
CA THR A 218 -22.75 -30.18 4.39
C THR A 218 -21.40 -30.34 5.10
N SER A 219 -20.40 -30.92 4.42
CA SER A 219 -19.03 -31.05 4.95
C SER A 219 -18.09 -29.92 4.50
N TYR A 220 -18.57 -29.01 3.66
CA TYR A 220 -17.76 -27.91 3.14
C TYR A 220 -17.45 -26.89 4.25
N GLN A 221 -16.19 -26.46 4.33
CA GLN A 221 -15.75 -25.41 5.23
C GLN A 221 -15.05 -24.32 4.43
N ALA A 222 -15.33 -23.07 4.77
CA ALA A 222 -14.68 -21.90 4.19
C ALA A 222 -14.11 -21.05 5.32
N GLU A 223 -12.78 -20.93 5.37
CA GLU A 223 -12.12 -20.15 6.41
C GLU A 223 -12.49 -18.67 6.29
N GLY A 224 -12.95 -18.07 7.40
CA GLY A 224 -13.37 -16.67 7.45
C GLY A 224 -14.69 -16.34 6.72
N ALA A 225 -15.46 -17.35 6.32
CA ALA A 225 -16.81 -17.22 5.78
C ALA A 225 -17.82 -18.06 6.56
N ILE A 226 -19.08 -17.64 6.56
CA ILE A 226 -20.20 -18.37 7.15
C ILE A 226 -20.77 -19.30 6.10
N VAL A 227 -20.78 -20.60 6.36
CA VAL A 227 -21.33 -21.60 5.43
C VAL A 227 -22.77 -21.92 5.83
N VAL A 228 -23.68 -21.87 4.87
CA VAL A 228 -25.10 -22.20 5.02
C VAL A 228 -25.57 -23.09 3.86
N HIS A 229 -26.78 -23.65 3.96
CA HIS A 229 -27.26 -24.66 3.03
C HIS A 229 -28.50 -24.26 2.23
N THR A 230 -29.15 -23.16 2.59
CA THR A 230 -30.33 -22.61 1.92
C THR A 230 -30.19 -21.10 1.77
N ILE A 231 -31.01 -20.48 0.91
CA ILE A 231 -31.02 -19.02 0.76
C ILE A 231 -31.66 -18.36 1.99
N GLU A 232 -32.65 -19.01 2.59
CA GLU A 232 -33.33 -18.56 3.80
C GLU A 232 -32.36 -18.49 4.99
N ASP A 233 -31.50 -19.50 5.16
CA ASP A 233 -30.47 -19.48 6.20
C ASP A 233 -29.47 -18.34 5.97
N ALA A 234 -29.09 -18.09 4.71
CA ALA A 234 -28.22 -16.97 4.35
C ALA A 234 -28.84 -15.62 4.72
N LEU A 235 -30.14 -15.46 4.46
CA LEU A 235 -30.88 -14.24 4.77
C LEU A 235 -31.09 -14.05 6.27
N GLU A 236 -31.31 -15.12 7.03
CA GLU A 236 -31.42 -15.04 8.50
C GLU A 236 -30.07 -14.68 9.14
N VAL A 237 -28.95 -15.22 8.64
CA VAL A 237 -27.60 -14.76 9.03
C VAL A 237 -27.42 -13.27 8.71
N ALA A 238 -27.95 -12.84 7.56
CA ALA A 238 -27.81 -11.47 7.09
C ALA A 238 -28.80 -10.47 7.73
N LYS A 239 -29.67 -10.92 8.64
CA LYS A 239 -30.76 -10.12 9.22
C LYS A 239 -30.32 -8.89 10.00
N GLY A 240 -29.09 -8.88 10.53
CA GLY A 240 -28.54 -7.72 11.22
C GLY A 240 -28.03 -6.60 10.29
N ASP A 241 -27.95 -6.87 8.99
CA ASP A 241 -27.48 -5.92 7.97
C ASP A 241 -28.67 -5.27 7.26
N ALA A 242 -28.67 -3.94 7.21
CA ALA A 242 -29.72 -3.17 6.55
C ALA A 242 -29.81 -3.42 5.04
N GLN A 243 -28.70 -3.80 4.40
CA GLN A 243 -28.63 -3.99 2.95
C GLN A 243 -27.67 -5.14 2.55
N PRO A 244 -28.07 -6.40 2.76
CA PRO A 244 -27.24 -7.52 2.34
C PRO A 244 -27.26 -7.68 0.82
N PHE A 245 -26.14 -8.15 0.26
CA PHE A 245 -25.96 -8.28 -1.18
C PHE A 245 -25.85 -9.73 -1.62
N ILE A 246 -26.68 -10.14 -2.58
CA ILE A 246 -26.51 -11.40 -3.30
C ILE A 246 -25.61 -11.15 -4.51
N ILE A 247 -24.46 -11.83 -4.57
CA ILE A 247 -23.42 -11.60 -5.57
C ILE A 247 -23.21 -12.80 -6.52
N GLY A 248 -24.16 -13.74 -6.54
CA GLY A 248 -24.20 -14.87 -7.46
C GLY A 248 -23.52 -16.14 -6.96
N GLY A 249 -23.19 -17.12 -7.81
CA GLY A 249 -23.35 -17.17 -9.26
C GLY A 249 -24.78 -17.46 -9.73
N GLY A 250 -24.93 -17.93 -10.97
CA GLY A 250 -26.22 -18.08 -11.66
C GLY A 250 -27.33 -18.72 -10.81
N GLU A 251 -27.09 -19.90 -10.21
CA GLU A 251 -28.09 -20.57 -9.36
C GLU A 251 -28.50 -19.73 -8.13
N ILE A 252 -27.56 -18.99 -7.55
CA ILE A 252 -27.83 -18.13 -6.38
C ILE A 252 -28.65 -16.92 -6.82
N TYR A 253 -28.37 -16.34 -7.98
CA TYR A 253 -29.21 -15.27 -8.53
C TYR A 253 -30.63 -15.77 -8.82
N THR A 254 -30.79 -16.97 -9.39
CA THR A 254 -32.11 -17.56 -9.62
C THR A 254 -32.88 -17.71 -8.31
N MET A 255 -32.26 -18.24 -7.26
CA MET A 255 -32.90 -18.32 -5.94
C MET A 255 -33.16 -16.92 -5.37
N GLY A 256 -32.24 -15.97 -5.55
CA GLY A 256 -32.34 -14.60 -5.06
C GLY A 256 -33.46 -13.76 -5.70
N MET A 257 -33.93 -14.15 -6.89
CA MET A 257 -35.01 -13.44 -7.60
C MET A 257 -36.31 -13.36 -6.80
N ASP A 258 -36.59 -14.29 -5.89
CA ASP A 258 -37.81 -14.26 -5.07
C ASP A 258 -37.62 -13.54 -3.72
N HIS A 259 -36.37 -13.31 -3.32
CA HIS A 259 -36.04 -12.76 -2.00
C HIS A 259 -35.45 -11.34 -2.03
N SER A 260 -35.20 -10.79 -3.21
CA SER A 260 -34.54 -9.47 -3.35
C SER A 260 -35.52 -8.33 -3.55
N ASP A 261 -35.24 -7.17 -2.97
CA ASP A 261 -36.02 -5.94 -3.17
C ASP A 261 -35.43 -5.04 -4.27
N CYS A 262 -34.12 -5.18 -4.54
CA CYS A 262 -33.37 -4.35 -5.50
C CYS A 262 -32.42 -5.19 -6.37
N ILE A 263 -32.15 -4.75 -7.60
CA ILE A 263 -31.10 -5.27 -8.47
C ILE A 263 -30.21 -4.11 -8.92
N GLU A 264 -28.92 -4.21 -8.63
CA GLU A 264 -27.86 -3.34 -9.12
C GLU A 264 -27.10 -4.08 -10.23
N LEU A 265 -27.50 -3.87 -11.47
CA LEU A 265 -26.96 -4.56 -12.63
C LEU A 265 -26.03 -3.66 -13.44
N THR A 266 -24.84 -4.15 -13.77
CA THR A 266 -24.00 -3.57 -14.81
C THR A 266 -24.22 -4.35 -16.10
N ARG A 267 -24.88 -3.74 -17.09
CA ARG A 267 -25.11 -4.34 -18.42
C ARG A 267 -23.95 -4.01 -19.32
N VAL A 268 -23.15 -5.00 -19.70
CA VAL A 268 -22.07 -4.85 -20.69
C VAL A 268 -22.67 -5.05 -22.08
N HIS A 269 -22.53 -4.06 -22.97
CA HIS A 269 -23.14 -4.06 -24.30
C HIS A 269 -22.36 -4.89 -25.31
N GLU A 270 -22.15 -6.16 -24.97
CA GLU A 270 -21.52 -7.19 -25.79
C GLU A 270 -22.06 -8.56 -25.36
N SER A 271 -22.11 -9.51 -26.30
CA SER A 271 -22.49 -10.90 -26.00
C SER A 271 -21.25 -11.76 -25.79
N PHE A 272 -21.26 -12.58 -24.74
CA PHE A 272 -20.14 -13.44 -24.40
C PHE A 272 -20.54 -14.90 -24.30
N ASP A 273 -19.58 -15.79 -24.57
CA ASP A 273 -19.72 -17.22 -24.27
C ASP A 273 -19.52 -17.46 -22.77
N ALA A 274 -20.49 -18.11 -22.12
CA ALA A 274 -20.55 -18.25 -20.67
C ALA A 274 -21.25 -19.54 -20.23
N ASP A 275 -20.84 -20.04 -19.07
CA ASP A 275 -21.45 -21.23 -18.44
C ASP A 275 -22.45 -20.85 -17.34
N ALA A 276 -22.50 -19.57 -16.98
CA ALA A 276 -23.40 -19.01 -15.98
C ALA A 276 -24.09 -17.77 -16.54
N PHE A 277 -25.39 -17.68 -16.33
CA PHE A 277 -26.24 -16.59 -16.81
C PHE A 277 -26.98 -15.95 -15.65
N PHE A 278 -27.21 -14.65 -15.77
CA PHE A 278 -28.12 -13.91 -14.92
C PHE A 278 -29.56 -14.27 -15.29
N PRO A 279 -30.50 -14.41 -14.33
CA PRO A 279 -31.89 -14.72 -14.66
C PRO A 279 -32.54 -13.57 -15.44
N GLU A 280 -33.55 -13.90 -16.25
CA GLU A 280 -34.31 -12.90 -16.98
C GLU A 280 -35.04 -11.96 -16.01
N ILE A 281 -35.00 -10.65 -16.29
CA ILE A 281 -35.64 -9.63 -15.47
C ILE A 281 -37.04 -9.39 -16.02
N ASP A 282 -38.04 -9.93 -15.33
CA ASP A 282 -39.45 -9.68 -15.66
C ASP A 282 -39.85 -8.24 -15.31
N THR A 283 -40.24 -7.46 -16.34
CA THR A 283 -40.66 -6.06 -16.20
C THR A 283 -42.01 -5.86 -15.48
N GLU A 284 -42.80 -6.94 -15.33
CA GLU A 284 -44.01 -6.95 -14.51
C GLU A 284 -43.69 -7.02 -13.01
N ILE A 285 -42.53 -7.56 -12.63
CA ILE A 285 -42.06 -7.67 -11.24
C ILE A 285 -41.08 -6.55 -10.91
N TRP A 286 -40.21 -6.20 -11.86
CA TRP A 286 -39.11 -5.25 -11.69
C TRP A 286 -39.35 -3.97 -12.47
N LYS A 287 -39.11 -2.83 -11.82
CA LYS A 287 -39.17 -1.51 -12.42
C LYS A 287 -37.77 -0.90 -12.46
N LEU A 288 -37.33 -0.47 -13.65
CA LEU A 288 -36.12 0.32 -13.80
C LEU A 288 -36.30 1.68 -13.11
N GLU A 289 -35.43 1.99 -12.15
CA GLU A 289 -35.45 3.23 -11.38
C GLU A 289 -34.36 4.20 -11.83
N LYS A 290 -33.15 3.68 -12.13
CA LYS A 290 -32.00 4.50 -12.54
C LYS A 290 -31.22 3.80 -13.64
N GLU A 291 -30.64 4.61 -14.50
CA GLU A 291 -29.80 4.21 -15.62
C GLU A 291 -28.65 5.20 -15.78
N GLU A 292 -27.42 4.70 -15.94
CA GLU A 292 -26.22 5.51 -16.17
C GLU A 292 -25.30 4.84 -17.20
N PHE A 293 -25.30 5.37 -18.41
CA PHE A 293 -24.51 4.86 -19.53
C PHE A 293 -23.04 5.29 -19.43
N HIS A 294 -22.14 4.36 -19.68
CA HIS A 294 -20.70 4.55 -19.78
C HIS A 294 -20.22 4.10 -21.16
N ASP A 295 -19.64 5.04 -21.90
CA ASP A 295 -19.08 4.76 -23.22
C ASP A 295 -17.68 4.10 -23.10
N ILE A 296 -17.17 3.61 -24.23
CA ILE A 296 -15.81 3.10 -24.36
C ILE A 296 -14.82 4.23 -24.04
N ASP A 297 -13.82 3.91 -23.22
CA ASP A 297 -12.72 4.82 -22.90
C ASP A 297 -11.37 4.08 -22.85
N GLU A 298 -10.31 4.77 -22.42
CA GLU A 298 -8.96 4.19 -22.33
C GLU A 298 -8.85 2.99 -21.36
N LYS A 299 -9.81 2.84 -20.42
CA LYS A 299 -9.82 1.79 -19.38
C LYS A 299 -10.85 0.69 -19.66
N HIS A 300 -11.88 0.98 -20.45
CA HIS A 300 -13.02 0.10 -20.68
C HIS A 300 -13.15 -0.23 -22.17
N LYS A 301 -12.87 -1.49 -22.51
CA LYS A 301 -12.94 -1.99 -23.89
C LYS A 301 -14.36 -2.08 -24.44
N TYR A 302 -15.35 -2.21 -23.56
CA TYR A 302 -16.76 -2.38 -23.90
C TYR A 302 -17.56 -1.27 -23.24
N PRO A 303 -18.57 -0.69 -23.92
CA PRO A 303 -19.51 0.21 -23.27
C PRO A 303 -20.41 -0.59 -22.34
N PHE A 304 -20.83 0.02 -21.24
CA PHE A 304 -21.70 -0.62 -20.25
C PHE A 304 -22.64 0.39 -19.61
N THR A 305 -23.73 -0.10 -19.03
CA THR A 305 -24.73 0.72 -18.36
C THR A 305 -24.97 0.22 -16.94
N TYR A 306 -24.94 1.12 -15.97
CA TYR A 306 -25.45 0.81 -14.63
C TYR A 306 -26.96 0.94 -14.62
N LEU A 307 -27.64 -0.12 -14.19
CA LEU A 307 -29.09 -0.24 -14.11
C LEU A 307 -29.46 -0.56 -12.66
N THR A 308 -30.36 0.23 -12.08
CA THR A 308 -30.94 -0.04 -10.78
C THR A 308 -32.42 -0.40 -10.98
N TYR A 309 -32.80 -1.63 -10.66
CA TYR A 309 -34.18 -2.07 -10.63
C TYR A 309 -34.68 -2.18 -9.20
N LYS A 310 -35.93 -1.77 -8.97
CA LYS A 310 -36.66 -2.08 -7.75
C LYS A 310 -37.80 -3.02 -8.04
N ARG A 311 -38.06 -3.93 -7.10
CA ARG A 311 -39.29 -4.72 -7.12
C ARG A 311 -40.48 -3.77 -7.00
N ARG A 312 -41.51 -4.00 -7.82
CA ARG A 312 -42.76 -3.24 -7.79
C ARG A 312 -43.57 -3.47 -6.52
#